data_AF-A0A917T5I7-F1
#
_entry.id   AF-A0A917T5I7-F1
#
_cell.length_a   1.000
_cell.length_b   1.000
_cell.length_c   1.000
_cell.angle_alpha   90.00
_cell.angle_beta   90.00
_cell.angle_gamma   90.00
#
_symmetry.space_group_name_H-M   'P 1'
#
loop_
_entity.id
_entity.type
_entity.pdbx_description
1 polymer ?
#
loop_
_entity_poly.entity_id
_entity_poly.type
_entity_poly.pdbx_seq_one_letter_code
_entity_poly.pdbx_strand_id
1 'polypeptide(L)'
;MRLLPIVAGCALALAGCSGDPAVAPSASPEGGPLLEVADLPGGYQTSPPQPSAEVSAASSVSVAGCEPLLDAFRAGFGDAGPTARFEGGSTGPFLAERLSTGAAALDGQRDLARRCGSFTETDADGATTTVTVAPVADFPALGDESAAFRVSAGGGTGDDSYALSGYLVVARQGATTCTLVHFGQPGVDRAETEAIARSAVGKLRRRQ
;
A
#
# COMPACT_ATOMS: atom_id res chain seq x y z
N MET A 1 -19.37 26.81 -81.37
CA MET A 1 -20.73 26.21 -81.47
C MET A 1 -20.69 24.79 -80.89
N ARG A 2 -21.03 24.65 -79.61
CA ARG A 2 -21.76 23.52 -78.99
C ARG A 2 -21.96 23.88 -77.51
N LEU A 3 -23.19 24.26 -77.19
CA LEU A 3 -23.74 24.34 -75.84
C LEU A 3 -24.04 22.91 -75.34
N LEU A 4 -23.85 22.61 -74.05
CA LEU A 4 -24.95 22.51 -73.07
C LEU A 4 -24.39 22.32 -71.63
N PRO A 5 -25.17 22.72 -70.61
CA PRO A 5 -24.80 22.98 -69.21
C PRO A 5 -25.19 21.80 -68.29
N ILE A 6 -25.08 21.94 -66.96
CA ILE A 6 -26.11 21.58 -65.95
C ILE A 6 -25.58 21.77 -64.50
N VAL A 7 -26.28 22.65 -63.76
CA VAL A 7 -26.82 22.53 -62.37
C VAL A 7 -25.81 22.26 -61.24
N ALA A 8 -25.49 23.23 -60.37
CA ALA A 8 -26.25 23.76 -59.21
C ALA A 8 -26.40 22.78 -58.02
N GLY A 9 -25.91 23.20 -56.85
CA GLY A 9 -26.13 22.51 -55.57
C GLY A 9 -25.49 23.26 -54.39
N CYS A 10 -26.27 24.12 -53.74
CA CYS A 10 -25.98 24.72 -52.43
C CYS A 10 -25.89 23.65 -51.33
N ALA A 11 -25.02 23.87 -50.32
CA ALA A 11 -25.38 23.87 -48.90
C ALA A 11 -24.17 24.21 -48.00
N LEU A 12 -24.31 25.24 -47.16
CA LEU A 12 -23.51 25.44 -45.95
C LEU A 12 -23.95 24.45 -44.86
N ALA A 13 -23.01 23.92 -44.06
CA ALA A 13 -23.22 23.66 -42.63
C ALA A 13 -21.88 23.46 -41.89
N LEU A 14 -21.85 23.94 -40.64
CA LEU A 14 -20.72 24.04 -39.71
C LEU A 14 -20.43 22.73 -38.94
N ALA A 15 -19.25 22.73 -38.29
CA ALA A 15 -18.87 22.06 -37.04
C ALA A 15 -18.36 20.60 -37.08
N GLY A 16 -17.26 20.37 -36.36
CA GLY A 16 -16.73 19.04 -36.05
C GLY A 16 -15.33 19.10 -35.44
N CYS A 17 -15.26 19.12 -34.11
CA CYS A 17 -14.07 19.25 -33.27
C CYS A 17 -12.99 18.19 -33.53
N SER A 18 -11.80 18.61 -33.96
CA SER A 18 -10.57 17.84 -33.72
C SER A 18 -10.13 18.08 -32.28
N GLY A 19 -10.86 17.51 -31.33
CA GLY A 19 -10.45 17.42 -29.94
C GLY A 19 -9.47 16.27 -29.81
N ASP A 20 -8.17 16.58 -29.78
CA ASP A 20 -7.17 15.72 -29.16
C ASP A 20 -7.71 15.28 -27.79
N PRO A 21 -7.70 13.97 -27.43
CA PRO A 21 -7.88 13.61 -26.05
C PRO A 21 -6.69 14.19 -25.31
N ALA A 22 -6.93 15.33 -24.63
CA ALA A 22 -6.04 15.84 -23.61
C ALA A 22 -5.73 14.65 -22.70
N VAL A 23 -4.48 14.19 -22.76
CA VAL A 23 -3.91 13.30 -21.76
C VAL A 23 -4.16 14.03 -20.45
N ALA A 24 -5.17 13.57 -19.70
CA ALA A 24 -5.49 14.12 -18.40
C ALA A 24 -4.18 14.08 -17.60
N PRO A 25 -3.76 15.21 -17.00
CA PRO A 25 -2.60 15.16 -16.12
C PRO A 25 -2.89 14.08 -15.09
N SER A 26 -2.04 13.05 -15.08
CA SER A 26 -2.01 12.10 -13.98
C SER A 26 -1.76 12.94 -12.73
N ALA A 27 -2.82 13.19 -11.97
CA ALA A 27 -2.72 13.83 -10.68
C ALA A 27 -1.96 12.86 -9.78
N SER A 28 -0.63 12.97 -9.80
CA SER A 28 0.18 12.59 -8.65
C SER A 28 -0.50 13.22 -7.44
N PRO A 29 -0.91 12.46 -6.41
CA PRO A 29 -1.50 13.06 -5.23
C PRO A 29 -0.48 14.08 -4.68
N GLU A 30 -0.78 15.38 -4.81
CA GLU A 30 0.17 16.50 -4.62
C GLU A 30 0.62 16.70 -3.15
N GLY A 31 0.48 15.70 -2.28
CA GLY A 31 1.02 15.73 -0.93
C GLY A 31 1.85 14.48 -0.72
N GLY A 32 3.10 14.65 -0.29
CA GLY A 32 3.99 13.56 0.13
C GLY A 32 3.39 12.68 1.25
N PRO A 33 4.19 11.85 1.95
CA PRO A 33 3.66 11.07 3.08
C PRO A 33 2.94 11.96 4.13
N LEU A 34 2.00 11.37 4.89
CA LEU A 34 1.27 12.09 5.94
C LEU A 34 2.11 12.15 7.21
N LEU A 35 2.71 11.03 7.57
CA LEU A 35 3.45 10.89 8.81
C LEU A 35 4.85 11.49 8.70
N GLU A 36 5.30 12.04 9.82
CA GLU A 36 6.63 12.56 10.10
C GLU A 36 7.10 11.97 11.44
N VAL A 37 8.40 12.04 11.73
CA VAL A 37 8.96 11.53 13.01
C VAL A 37 8.25 12.13 14.23
N ALA A 38 7.84 13.40 14.15
CA ALA A 38 7.15 14.10 15.23
C ALA A 38 5.74 13.56 15.54
N ASP A 39 5.15 12.75 14.64
CA ASP A 39 3.85 12.11 14.88
C ASP A 39 3.98 10.74 15.56
N LEU A 40 5.20 10.24 15.71
CA LEU A 40 5.48 8.90 16.22
C LEU A 40 5.90 8.96 17.69
N PRO A 41 5.76 7.85 18.43
CA PRO A 41 6.34 7.72 19.76
C PRO A 41 7.84 8.04 19.77
N GLY A 42 8.37 8.39 20.93
CA GLY A 42 9.81 8.63 21.07
C GLY A 42 10.63 7.40 20.65
N GLY A 43 11.71 7.62 19.91
CA GLY A 43 12.65 6.58 19.48
C GLY A 43 12.60 6.26 17.99
N TYR A 44 11.56 6.68 17.26
CA TYR A 44 11.53 6.54 15.80
C TYR A 44 12.48 7.52 15.12
N GLN A 45 13.04 7.08 14.00
CA GLN A 45 13.76 7.88 13.03
C GLN A 45 13.28 7.55 11.61
N THR A 46 13.52 8.44 10.65
CA THR A 46 13.27 8.13 9.23
C THR A 46 14.21 7.02 8.78
N SER A 47 13.67 5.96 8.21
CA SER A 47 14.49 4.90 7.63
C SER A 47 15.16 5.39 6.35
N PRO A 48 16.43 5.04 6.10
CA PRO A 48 17.06 5.29 4.81
C PRO A 48 16.28 4.55 3.70
N PRO A 49 16.30 5.05 2.45
CA PRO A 49 15.82 4.27 1.32
C PRO A 49 16.54 2.92 1.29
N GLN A 50 15.80 1.83 1.43
CA GLN A 50 16.39 0.51 1.29
C GLN A 50 16.80 0.35 -0.18
N PRO A 51 18.05 -0.05 -0.48
CA PRO A 51 18.35 -0.50 -1.84
C PRO A 51 17.36 -1.61 -2.18
N SER A 52 16.85 -1.61 -3.42
CA SER A 52 15.98 -2.67 -3.93
C SER A 52 16.57 -4.02 -3.51
N ALA A 53 15.80 -4.78 -2.74
CA ALA A 53 16.29 -5.88 -1.94
C ALA A 53 17.25 -6.80 -2.74
N GLU A 54 18.49 -6.97 -2.27
CA GLU A 54 19.36 -8.10 -2.64
C GLU A 54 18.86 -9.42 -2.03
N VAL A 55 17.61 -9.46 -1.58
CA VAL A 55 16.92 -10.70 -1.20
C VAL A 55 16.78 -11.50 -2.49
N SER A 56 17.53 -12.60 -2.56
CA SER A 56 17.53 -13.57 -3.65
C SER A 56 16.14 -13.66 -4.29
N ALA A 57 16.05 -13.29 -5.57
CA ALA A 57 14.84 -13.33 -6.39
C ALA A 57 14.22 -14.73 -6.57
N ALA A 58 14.61 -15.69 -5.73
CA ALA A 58 14.20 -17.08 -5.72
C ALA A 58 13.53 -17.45 -4.39
N SER A 59 12.64 -16.60 -3.87
CA SER A 59 11.68 -17.03 -2.85
C SER A 59 10.40 -17.54 -3.51
N SER A 60 9.73 -18.49 -2.86
CA SER A 60 8.44 -19.01 -3.31
C SER A 60 7.43 -18.99 -2.17
N VAL A 61 6.16 -18.73 -2.49
CA VAL A 61 5.06 -18.78 -1.53
C VAL A 61 4.17 -19.98 -1.83
N SER A 62 3.73 -20.66 -0.78
CA SER A 62 2.88 -21.85 -0.89
C SER A 62 1.46 -21.54 -1.37
N VAL A 63 1.05 -20.28 -1.32
CA VAL A 63 -0.26 -19.79 -1.78
C VAL A 63 -0.04 -18.72 -2.83
N ALA A 64 -0.46 -19.01 -4.07
CA ALA A 64 -0.29 -18.10 -5.20
C ALA A 64 -1.01 -16.76 -4.98
N GLY A 65 -0.32 -15.65 -5.27
CA GLY A 65 -0.86 -14.29 -5.14
C GLY A 65 -0.72 -13.69 -3.73
N CYS A 66 0.07 -14.32 -2.86
CA CYS A 66 0.42 -13.80 -1.53
C CYS A 66 1.77 -13.07 -1.48
N GLU A 67 2.52 -13.09 -2.58
CA GLU A 67 3.77 -12.34 -2.78
C GLU A 67 3.58 -10.84 -2.51
N PRO A 68 2.52 -10.16 -3.01
CA PRO A 68 2.35 -8.74 -2.76
C PRO A 68 2.15 -8.39 -1.28
N LEU A 69 1.69 -9.35 -0.46
CA LEU A 69 1.63 -9.14 0.98
C LEU A 69 3.04 -9.13 1.59
N LEU A 70 3.86 -10.12 1.24
CA LEU A 70 5.23 -10.21 1.72
C LEU A 70 6.03 -8.97 1.31
N ASP A 71 5.89 -8.54 0.07
CA ASP A 71 6.56 -7.36 -0.45
C ASP A 71 6.21 -6.12 0.37
N ALA A 72 4.93 -5.95 0.72
CA ALA A 72 4.45 -4.86 1.56
C ALA A 72 5.10 -4.82 2.96
N PHE A 73 5.42 -5.99 3.54
CA PHE A 73 6.10 -6.09 4.83
C PHE A 73 7.62 -5.91 4.72
N ARG A 74 8.25 -6.43 3.65
CA ARG A 74 9.71 -6.37 3.46
C ARG A 74 10.21 -5.00 3.02
N ALA A 75 9.70 -4.58 1.87
CA ALA A 75 10.17 -3.40 1.17
C ALA A 75 9.36 -2.17 1.58
N GLY A 76 8.38 -2.32 2.48
CA GLY A 76 7.26 -1.39 2.52
C GLY A 76 6.46 -1.51 1.23
N PHE A 77 5.74 -0.46 0.88
CA PHE A 77 5.03 -0.45 -0.39
C PHE A 77 6.01 -0.14 -1.53
N GLY A 78 5.89 -0.84 -2.67
CA GLY A 78 6.70 -0.56 -3.86
C GLY A 78 6.46 0.85 -4.45
N ASP A 79 7.12 1.16 -5.58
CA ASP A 79 7.30 2.51 -6.15
C ASP A 79 6.03 3.31 -6.53
N ALA A 80 4.84 2.76 -6.30
CA ALA A 80 3.58 3.40 -6.62
C ALA A 80 3.06 4.25 -5.44
N GLY A 81 3.38 5.54 -5.48
CA GLY A 81 2.78 6.59 -4.63
C GLY A 81 3.70 7.14 -3.54
N PRO A 82 3.27 8.20 -2.81
CA PRO A 82 4.05 8.74 -1.71
C PRO A 82 4.19 7.72 -0.58
N THR A 83 5.43 7.45 -0.19
CA THR A 83 5.77 6.54 0.91
C THR A 83 6.60 7.23 1.98
N ALA A 84 6.34 6.93 3.25
CA ALA A 84 7.26 7.21 4.36
C ALA A 84 7.63 5.91 5.06
N ARG A 85 8.85 5.87 5.60
CA ARG A 85 9.39 4.73 6.33
C ARG A 85 10.10 5.21 7.59
N PHE A 86 9.88 4.50 8.69
CA PHE A 86 10.45 4.81 9.98
C PHE A 86 10.89 3.53 10.69
N GLU A 87 11.87 3.68 11.57
CA GLU A 87 12.39 2.60 12.39
C GLU A 87 12.69 3.11 13.81
N GLY A 88 12.42 2.30 14.82
CA GLY A 88 12.74 2.57 16.22
C GLY A 88 14.01 1.86 16.73
N GLY A 89 14.67 1.08 15.87
CA GLY A 89 15.84 0.27 16.22
C GLY A 89 16.15 -0.80 15.15
N SER A 90 17.22 -1.56 15.36
CA SER A 90 17.69 -2.58 14.41
C SER A 90 16.74 -3.77 14.22
N THR A 91 15.86 -4.03 15.20
CA THR A 91 14.86 -5.10 15.17
C THR A 91 13.43 -4.56 15.15
N GLY A 92 13.28 -3.26 14.87
CA GLY A 92 12.02 -2.54 14.90
C GLY A 92 11.79 -1.77 16.21
N PRO A 93 10.61 -1.14 16.37
CA PRO A 93 9.47 -1.18 15.45
C PRO A 93 9.78 -0.55 14.09
N PHE A 94 9.24 -1.11 13.02
CA PHE A 94 9.30 -0.60 11.65
C PHE A 94 7.91 -0.15 11.22
N LEU A 95 7.81 1.04 10.64
CA LEU A 95 6.57 1.60 10.15
C LEU A 95 6.74 2.04 8.71
N ALA A 96 5.83 1.62 7.84
CA ALA A 96 5.71 2.13 6.48
C ALA A 96 4.31 2.69 6.24
N GLU A 97 4.24 3.83 5.56
CA GLU A 97 3.00 4.45 5.09
C GLU A 97 2.99 4.51 3.56
N ARG A 98 1.83 4.27 2.95
CA ARG A 98 1.55 4.62 1.55
C ARG A 98 0.20 5.29 1.40
N LEU A 99 0.17 6.29 0.53
CA LEU A 99 -1.07 6.87 0.02
C LEU A 99 -1.38 6.34 -1.38
N SER A 100 -2.65 6.03 -1.61
CA SER A 100 -3.19 5.63 -2.91
C SER A 100 -4.54 6.29 -3.14
N THR A 101 -4.96 6.40 -4.39
CA THR A 101 -6.28 6.91 -4.76
C THR A 101 -7.19 5.77 -5.21
N GLY A 102 -8.48 5.90 -4.93
CA GLY A 102 -9.52 4.96 -5.35
C GLY A 102 -9.85 3.86 -4.34
N ALA A 103 -11.10 3.37 -4.41
CA ALA A 103 -11.63 2.37 -3.48
C ALA A 103 -10.97 0.98 -3.60
N ALA A 104 -10.40 0.66 -4.77
CA ALA A 104 -9.81 -0.64 -5.05
C ALA A 104 -8.67 -1.03 -4.11
N ALA A 105 -7.97 -0.05 -3.52
CA ALA A 105 -6.89 -0.31 -2.58
C ALA A 105 -7.37 -1.02 -1.31
N LEU A 106 -8.52 -0.63 -0.76
CA LEU A 106 -9.07 -1.22 0.45
C LEU A 106 -9.60 -2.63 0.20
N ASP A 107 -10.37 -2.81 -0.87
CA ASP A 107 -10.96 -4.11 -1.21
C ASP A 107 -9.89 -5.12 -1.64
N GLY A 108 -8.89 -4.67 -2.40
CA GLY A 108 -7.74 -5.51 -2.76
C GLY A 108 -6.97 -6.02 -1.55
N GLN A 109 -6.78 -5.18 -0.51
CA GLN A 109 -6.14 -5.62 0.74
C GLN A 109 -7.01 -6.59 1.55
N ARG A 110 -8.32 -6.36 1.61
CA ARG A 110 -9.27 -7.29 2.24
C ARG A 110 -9.27 -8.66 1.54
N ASP A 111 -9.29 -8.67 0.21
CA ASP A 111 -9.21 -9.89 -0.58
C ASP A 111 -7.92 -10.65 -0.34
N LEU A 112 -6.80 -9.93 -0.38
CA LEU A 112 -5.47 -10.51 -0.19
C LEU A 112 -5.32 -11.08 1.23
N ALA A 113 -5.75 -10.37 2.26
CA ALA A 113 -5.74 -10.88 3.64
C ALA A 113 -6.64 -12.12 3.83
N ARG A 114 -7.81 -12.18 3.16
CA ARG A 114 -8.67 -13.37 3.20
C ARG A 114 -8.05 -14.57 2.52
N ARG A 115 -7.43 -14.38 1.35
CA ARG A 115 -6.79 -15.46 0.59
C ARG A 115 -5.51 -15.96 1.27
N CYS A 116 -4.74 -15.04 1.85
CA CYS A 116 -3.42 -15.29 2.43
C CYS A 116 -3.45 -15.52 3.95
N GLY A 117 -4.56 -16.06 4.48
CA GLY A 117 -4.75 -16.22 5.93
C GLY A 117 -3.65 -17.05 6.62
N SER A 118 -3.06 -18.01 5.91
CA SER A 118 -1.84 -18.68 6.32
C SER A 118 -1.13 -19.21 5.07
N PHE A 119 0.19 -19.00 4.98
CA PHE A 119 1.02 -19.52 3.91
C PHE A 119 2.47 -19.68 4.39
N THR A 120 3.23 -20.49 3.68
CA THR A 120 4.65 -20.67 3.91
C THR A 120 5.41 -19.99 2.79
N GLU A 121 6.43 -19.25 3.17
CA GLU A 121 7.46 -18.83 2.25
C GLU A 121 8.66 -19.76 2.38
N THR A 122 9.29 -20.10 1.26
CA THR A 122 10.58 -20.78 1.20
C THR A 122 11.58 -19.92 0.46
N ASP A 123 12.70 -19.59 1.09
CA ASP A 123 13.78 -18.83 0.46
C ASP A 123 14.67 -19.69 -0.44
N ALA A 124 15.70 -19.08 -1.02
CA ALA A 124 16.61 -19.76 -1.94
C ALA A 124 17.44 -20.87 -1.29
N ASP A 125 17.64 -20.82 0.03
CA ASP A 125 18.39 -21.79 0.82
C ASP A 125 17.49 -22.92 1.35
N GLY A 126 16.19 -22.86 1.06
CA GLY A 126 15.19 -23.83 1.51
C GLY A 126 14.68 -23.57 2.94
N ALA A 127 15.05 -22.45 3.56
CA ALA A 127 14.54 -22.09 4.86
C ALA A 127 13.08 -21.63 4.73
N THR A 128 12.24 -22.08 5.67
CA THR A 128 10.80 -21.84 5.63
C THR A 128 10.36 -20.83 6.68
N THR A 129 9.54 -19.87 6.26
CA THR A 129 8.86 -18.90 7.12
C THR A 129 7.37 -19.16 7.05
N THR A 130 6.74 -19.42 8.19
CA THR A 130 5.26 -19.48 8.25
C THR A 130 4.72 -18.08 8.48
N VAL A 131 3.82 -17.63 7.61
CA VAL A 131 3.15 -16.34 7.71
C VAL A 131 1.66 -16.56 7.92
N THR A 132 1.09 -15.85 8.89
CA THR A 132 -0.35 -15.88 9.19
C THR A 132 -0.91 -14.48 9.18
N VAL A 133 -2.11 -14.33 8.62
CA VAL A 133 -2.83 -13.08 8.47
C VAL A 133 -4.23 -13.25 9.01
N ALA A 134 -4.63 -12.43 9.97
CA ALA A 134 -5.94 -12.50 10.58
C ALA A 134 -6.56 -11.11 10.72
N PRO A 135 -7.88 -10.95 10.49
CA PRO A 135 -8.55 -9.69 10.76
C PRO A 135 -8.52 -9.36 12.26
N VAL A 136 -8.39 -8.06 12.59
CA VAL A 136 -8.48 -7.55 13.96
C VAL A 136 -9.88 -6.99 14.17
N ALA A 137 -10.77 -7.81 14.73
CA ALA A 137 -12.21 -7.49 14.82
C ALA A 137 -12.52 -6.28 15.71
N ASP A 138 -11.67 -6.00 16.69
CA ASP A 138 -11.85 -4.94 17.69
C ASP A 138 -10.95 -3.71 17.43
N PHE A 139 -10.41 -3.59 16.22
CA PHE A 139 -9.69 -2.38 15.80
C PHE A 139 -10.70 -1.27 15.49
N PRO A 140 -10.54 -0.04 16.03
CA PRO A 140 -11.51 1.03 15.80
C PRO A 140 -11.67 1.39 14.33
N ALA A 141 -12.90 1.79 13.97
CA ALA A 141 -13.17 2.36 12.65
C ALA A 141 -12.39 3.66 12.46
N LEU A 142 -11.76 3.81 11.30
CA LEU A 142 -10.97 4.99 10.93
C LEU A 142 -11.41 5.51 9.56
N GLY A 143 -11.61 6.82 9.47
CA GLY A 143 -12.05 7.45 8.21
C GLY A 143 -13.47 7.05 7.84
N ASP A 144 -13.74 6.98 6.54
CA ASP A 144 -15.05 6.56 6.00
C ASP A 144 -15.17 5.03 5.98
N GLU A 145 -14.05 4.34 5.71
CA GLU A 145 -13.94 2.89 5.78
C GLU A 145 -12.54 2.48 6.22
N SER A 146 -12.44 1.42 7.03
CA SER A 146 -11.14 0.84 7.38
C SER A 146 -11.17 -0.69 7.46
N ALA A 147 -9.97 -1.26 7.51
CA ALA A 147 -9.71 -2.64 7.88
C ALA A 147 -8.36 -2.73 8.58
N ALA A 148 -8.22 -3.67 9.52
CA ALA A 148 -6.96 -3.96 10.19
C ALA A 148 -6.74 -5.47 10.23
N PHE A 149 -5.49 -5.87 10.02
CA PHE A 149 -5.06 -7.26 10.00
C PHE A 149 -3.82 -7.42 10.87
N ARG A 150 -3.81 -8.45 11.72
CA ARG A 150 -2.61 -8.90 12.41
C ARG A 150 -1.85 -9.79 11.45
N VAL A 151 -0.55 -9.55 11.35
CA VAL A 151 0.38 -10.41 10.63
C VAL A 151 1.41 -10.95 11.60
N SER A 152 1.71 -12.23 11.50
CA SER A 152 2.84 -12.85 12.19
C SER A 152 3.61 -13.71 11.23
N ALA A 153 4.93 -13.68 11.36
CA ALA A 153 5.85 -14.52 10.62
C ALA A 153 6.82 -15.17 11.60
N GLY A 154 7.12 -16.44 11.40
CA GLY A 154 8.08 -17.14 12.24
C GLY A 154 8.75 -18.30 11.50
N GLY A 155 9.99 -18.57 11.87
CA GLY A 155 10.83 -19.59 11.26
C GLY A 155 12.04 -19.91 12.11
N GLY A 156 12.95 -20.71 11.55
CA GLY A 156 14.15 -21.19 12.26
C GLY A 156 13.87 -22.31 13.27
N THR A 157 14.92 -22.82 13.89
CA THR A 157 14.87 -23.90 14.87
C THR A 157 15.86 -23.64 16.00
N GLY A 158 15.51 -23.98 17.24
CA GLY A 158 16.40 -23.81 18.39
C GLY A 158 16.78 -22.35 18.62
N ASP A 159 18.07 -22.08 18.79
CA ASP A 159 18.61 -20.75 19.06
C ASP A 159 18.50 -19.79 17.86
N ASP A 160 18.30 -20.31 16.65
CA ASP A 160 18.09 -19.52 15.42
C ASP A 160 16.61 -19.24 15.14
N SER A 161 15.71 -19.57 16.07
CA SER A 161 14.29 -19.27 15.90
C SER A 161 14.02 -17.77 15.98
N TYR A 162 13.11 -17.30 15.12
CA TYR A 162 12.70 -15.90 15.12
C TYR A 162 11.18 -15.78 15.01
N ALA A 163 10.67 -14.66 15.51
CA ALA A 163 9.27 -14.29 15.44
C ALA A 163 9.15 -12.81 15.12
N LEU A 164 8.34 -12.50 14.13
CA LEU A 164 7.98 -11.15 13.71
C LEU A 164 6.46 -11.03 13.84
N SER A 165 5.99 -9.88 14.33
CA SER A 165 4.56 -9.64 14.36
C SER A 165 4.25 -8.16 14.18
N GLY A 166 3.08 -7.89 13.59
CA GLY A 166 2.72 -6.56 13.17
C GLY A 166 1.27 -6.42 12.78
N TYR A 167 0.95 -5.26 12.26
CA TYR A 167 -0.36 -4.89 11.78
C TYR A 167 -0.27 -4.28 10.39
N LEU A 168 -1.21 -4.66 9.53
CA LEU A 168 -1.55 -3.95 8.32
C LEU A 168 -2.86 -3.21 8.59
N VAL A 169 -2.85 -1.89 8.50
CA VAL A 169 -4.03 -1.04 8.66
C VAL A 169 -4.29 -0.31 7.36
N VAL A 170 -5.53 -0.36 6.88
CA VAL A 170 -5.95 0.33 5.66
C VAL A 170 -7.14 1.21 6.04
N ALA A 171 -7.07 2.50 5.72
CA ALA A 171 -8.13 3.45 6.01
C ALA A 171 -8.36 4.38 4.81
N ARG A 172 -9.63 4.53 4.41
CA ARG A 172 -10.06 5.42 3.34
C ARG A 172 -10.73 6.66 3.93
N GLN A 173 -10.39 7.81 3.37
CA GLN A 173 -11.08 9.07 3.60
C GLN A 173 -11.28 9.71 2.22
N GLY A 174 -12.51 10.00 1.83
CA GLY A 174 -12.82 10.51 0.49
C GLY A 174 -12.25 9.60 -0.61
N ALA A 175 -11.51 10.18 -1.56
CA ALA A 175 -10.89 9.46 -2.67
C ALA A 175 -9.53 8.82 -2.34
N THR A 176 -9.01 9.01 -1.12
CA THR A 176 -7.64 8.62 -0.76
C THR A 176 -7.64 7.53 0.30
N THR A 177 -6.80 6.52 0.10
CA THR A 177 -6.56 5.42 1.03
C THR A 177 -5.14 5.52 1.58
N CYS A 178 -5.04 5.58 2.91
CA CYS A 178 -3.79 5.42 3.65
C CYS A 178 -3.64 3.94 4.03
N THR A 179 -2.49 3.37 3.72
CA THR A 179 -2.10 2.02 4.17
C THR A 179 -0.88 2.14 5.08
N LEU A 180 -0.96 1.52 6.25
CA LEU A 180 0.11 1.45 7.23
C LEU A 180 0.51 0.00 7.46
N VAL A 181 1.81 -0.27 7.47
CA VAL A 181 2.40 -1.53 7.89
C VAL A 181 3.29 -1.23 9.08
N HIS A 182 2.97 -1.80 10.24
CA HIS A 182 3.70 -1.59 11.49
C HIS A 182 4.10 -2.93 12.09
N PHE A 183 5.38 -3.24 12.20
CA PHE A 183 5.85 -4.57 12.63
C PHE A 183 7.22 -4.51 13.32
N GLY A 184 7.61 -5.59 13.99
CA GLY A 184 8.90 -5.70 14.65
C GLY A 184 9.12 -7.08 15.27
N GLN A 185 10.27 -7.25 15.94
CA GLN A 185 10.62 -8.46 16.67
C GLN A 185 10.58 -8.20 18.19
N PRO A 186 9.80 -8.96 18.99
CA PRO A 186 8.89 -10.04 18.56
C PRO A 186 7.56 -9.53 18.01
N GLY A 187 7.28 -8.23 18.11
CA GLY A 187 6.08 -7.61 17.59
C GLY A 187 5.98 -6.14 17.93
N VAL A 188 4.82 -5.55 17.64
CA VAL A 188 4.48 -4.17 18.02
C VAL A 188 3.18 -4.11 18.79
N ASP A 189 3.04 -3.05 19.59
CA ASP A 189 1.85 -2.81 20.40
C ASP A 189 0.64 -2.39 19.55
N ARG A 190 -0.54 -2.87 19.95
CA ARG A 190 -1.80 -2.59 19.23
C ARG A 190 -2.23 -1.14 19.41
N ALA A 191 -2.18 -0.63 20.64
CA ALA A 191 -2.65 0.71 20.96
C ALA A 191 -1.73 1.77 20.34
N GLU A 192 -0.43 1.51 20.29
CA GLU A 192 0.53 2.32 19.54
C GLU A 192 0.19 2.37 18.05
N THR A 193 -0.03 1.21 17.43
CA THR A 193 -0.44 1.12 16.01
C THR A 193 -1.72 1.92 15.76
N GLU A 194 -2.68 1.80 16.66
CA GLU A 194 -3.95 2.52 16.57
C GLU A 194 -3.76 4.04 16.69
N ALA A 195 -2.90 4.50 17.61
CA ALA A 195 -2.59 5.92 17.78
C ALA A 195 -1.94 6.51 16.52
N ILE A 196 -0.96 5.79 15.94
CA ILE A 196 -0.31 6.16 14.68
C ILE A 196 -1.34 6.23 13.54
N ALA A 197 -2.20 5.22 13.42
CA ALA A 197 -3.24 5.17 12.40
C ALA A 197 -4.27 6.30 12.54
N ARG A 198 -4.68 6.64 13.76
CA ARG A 198 -5.54 7.80 14.03
C ARG A 198 -4.86 9.10 13.64
N SER A 199 -3.56 9.25 13.91
CA SER A 199 -2.78 10.44 13.51
C SER A 199 -2.74 10.59 11.99
N ALA A 200 -2.39 9.51 11.27
CA ALA A 200 -2.36 9.47 9.81
C ALA A 200 -3.72 9.87 9.21
N VAL A 201 -4.82 9.21 9.64
CA VAL A 201 -6.17 9.52 9.14
C VAL A 201 -6.62 10.93 9.52
N GLY A 202 -6.22 11.44 10.69
CA GLY A 202 -6.45 12.82 11.08
C GLY A 202 -5.78 13.81 10.14
N LYS A 203 -4.53 13.56 9.72
CA LYS A 203 -3.82 14.35 8.70
C LYS A 203 -4.46 14.21 7.33
N LEU A 204 -4.86 12.99 6.95
CA LEU A 204 -5.50 12.71 5.67
C LEU A 204 -6.77 13.54 5.49
N ARG A 205 -7.60 13.62 6.54
CA ARG A 205 -8.83 14.40 6.55
C ARG A 205 -8.59 15.90 6.37
N ARG A 206 -7.47 16.43 6.87
CA ARG A 206 -7.10 17.85 6.70
C ARG A 206 -6.59 18.20 5.30
N ARG A 207 -6.29 17.21 4.47
CA ARG A 207 -5.85 17.39 3.07
C ARG A 207 -6.99 17.39 2.06
N GLN A 208 -8.23 17.25 2.52
CA GLN A 208 -9.45 17.20 1.70
C GLN A 208 -10.23 18.50 1.85
#